data_AF-A0A250KYD8-F1
#
_entry.id   AF-A0A250KYD8-F1
#
_cell.length_a   1.000
_cell.length_b   1.000
_cell.length_c   1.000
_cell.angle_alpha   90.00
_cell.angle_beta   90.00
_cell.angle_gamma   90.00
#
_symmetry.space_group_name_H-M   'P 1'
#
loop_
_entity.id
_entity.type
_entity.pdbx_description
1 polymer ?
#
loop_
_entity_poly.entity_id
_entity_poly.type
_entity_poly.pdbx_seq_one_letter_code
_entity_poly.pdbx_strand_id
1 'polypeptide(L)'
;MVSYEDVKQKPKTLMAMTSLKASEFEERLVSFAATWDEETGRNLTKGGRPPIIASMADRLLFILFYLKTYPLQEVIAHLFGMSQPPGQLHDPLVEQGAQQDT
;
A
#
# COMPACT_ATOMS: atom_id res chain seq x y z
N MET A 1 -6.76 -5.69 3.35
CA MET A 1 -6.32 -4.72 2.33
C MET A 1 -7.14 -5.01 1.08
N VAL A 2 -7.70 -3.98 0.44
CA VAL A 2 -8.30 -4.13 -0.89
C VAL A 2 -7.21 -4.55 -1.87
N SER A 3 -7.44 -5.64 -2.61
CA SER A 3 -6.55 -6.11 -3.67
C SER A 3 -7.26 -6.10 -5.03
N TYR A 4 -6.50 -5.94 -6.11
CA TYR A 4 -7.03 -6.06 -7.46
C TYR A 4 -7.59 -7.46 -7.73
N GLU A 5 -6.97 -8.50 -7.17
CA GLU A 5 -7.39 -9.88 -7.37
C GLU A 5 -8.80 -10.16 -6.82
N ASP A 6 -9.13 -9.55 -5.68
CA ASP A 6 -10.47 -9.64 -5.11
C ASP A 6 -11.48 -8.75 -5.86
N VAL A 7 -11.04 -7.58 -6.33
CA VAL A 7 -11.91 -6.58 -6.96
C VAL A 7 -12.22 -6.93 -8.42
N LYS A 8 -11.32 -7.60 -9.15
CA LYS A 8 -11.54 -7.97 -10.56
C LYS A 8 -12.70 -8.96 -10.73
N GLN A 9 -12.98 -9.77 -9.72
CA GLN A 9 -14.12 -10.69 -9.67
C GLN A 9 -15.47 -9.96 -9.50
N LYS A 10 -15.45 -8.65 -9.25
CA LYS A 10 -16.64 -7.81 -9.00
C LYS A 10 -16.65 -6.63 -9.98
N PRO A 11 -17.10 -6.83 -11.24
CA PRO A 11 -16.99 -5.82 -12.29
C PRO A 11 -17.59 -4.45 -11.94
N LYS A 12 -18.73 -4.44 -11.24
CA LYS A 12 -19.37 -3.19 -10.78
C LYS A 12 -18.52 -2.44 -9.76
N THR A 13 -17.91 -3.17 -8.83
CA THR A 13 -17.01 -2.58 -7.81
C THR A 13 -15.74 -2.06 -8.46
N LEU A 14 -15.10 -2.84 -9.32
CA LEU A 14 -13.92 -2.40 -10.06
C LEU A 14 -14.20 -1.08 -10.80
N MET A 15 -15.28 -1.04 -11.58
CA MET A 15 -15.62 0.14 -12.36
C MET A 15 -16.00 1.34 -11.48
N ALA A 16 -16.66 1.11 -10.34
CA ALA A 16 -16.93 2.18 -9.37
C ALA A 16 -15.65 2.73 -8.74
N MET A 17 -14.63 1.89 -8.53
CA MET A 17 -13.35 2.28 -7.92
C MET A 17 -12.37 2.92 -8.90
N THR A 18 -12.37 2.52 -10.18
CA THR A 18 -11.33 2.91 -11.14
C THR A 18 -11.85 3.61 -12.40
N SER A 19 -13.17 3.61 -12.64
CA SER A 19 -13.80 3.95 -13.93
C SER A 19 -13.42 3.03 -15.10
N LEU A 20 -12.76 1.90 -14.85
CA LEU A 20 -12.29 0.98 -15.88
C LEU A 20 -12.96 -0.39 -15.78
N LYS A 21 -13.14 -1.05 -16.93
CA LYS A 21 -13.41 -2.49 -17.00
C LYS A 21 -12.13 -3.28 -16.70
N ALA A 22 -12.28 -4.56 -16.39
CA ALA A 22 -11.14 -5.45 -16.11
C ALA A 22 -10.12 -5.47 -17.27
N SER A 23 -10.57 -5.59 -18.52
CA SER A 23 -9.68 -5.60 -19.69
C SER A 23 -8.90 -4.29 -19.87
N GLU A 24 -9.57 -3.14 -19.69
CA GLU A 24 -8.95 -1.81 -19.78
C GLU A 24 -7.94 -1.58 -18.64
N PHE A 25 -8.22 -2.14 -17.46
CA PHE A 25 -7.29 -2.12 -16.35
C PHE A 25 -6.05 -2.98 -16.64
N GLU A 26 -6.23 -4.19 -17.14
CA GLU A 26 -5.13 -5.12 -17.47
C GLU A 26 -4.24 -4.56 -18.59
N GLU A 27 -4.82 -3.96 -19.63
CA GLU A 27 -4.07 -3.27 -20.69
C GLU A 27 -3.20 -2.15 -20.11
N ARG A 28 -3.75 -1.33 -19.22
CA ARG A 28 -3.01 -0.24 -18.56
C ARG A 28 -1.94 -0.76 -17.62
N LEU A 29 -2.19 -1.88 -16.94
CA LEU A 29 -1.23 -2.49 -16.04
C LEU A 29 0.06 -2.86 -16.76
N VAL A 30 -0.02 -3.34 -18.01
CA VAL A 30 1.17 -3.67 -18.82
C VAL A 30 2.04 -2.42 -19.03
N SER A 31 1.46 -1.33 -19.52
CA SER A 31 2.21 -0.08 -19.73
C SER A 31 2.71 0.53 -18.43
N PHE A 32 1.89 0.47 -17.36
CA PHE A 32 2.26 1.02 -16.05
C PHE A 32 3.44 0.28 -15.43
N ALA A 33 3.45 -1.05 -15.49
CA ALA A 33 4.55 -1.87 -14.97
C ALA A 33 5.87 -1.57 -15.68
N ALA A 34 5.84 -1.47 -17.01
CA ALA A 34 7.03 -1.18 -17.82
C ALA A 34 7.64 0.18 -17.42
N THR A 35 6.82 1.23 -17.36
CA THR A 35 7.29 2.57 -16.97
C THR A 35 7.72 2.63 -15.50
N TRP A 36 7.04 1.91 -14.62
CA TRP A 36 7.40 1.87 -13.20
C TRP A 36 8.81 1.31 -12.99
N ASP A 37 9.16 0.22 -13.68
CA ASP A 37 10.48 -0.39 -13.57
C ASP A 37 11.59 0.51 -14.13
N GLU A 38 11.32 1.24 -15.23
CA GLU A 38 12.26 2.23 -15.79
C GLU A 38 12.54 3.38 -14.82
N GLU A 39 11.50 3.89 -14.16
CA GLU A 39 11.58 5.04 -13.26
C GLU A 39 12.12 4.66 -11.86
N THR A 40 11.79 3.47 -11.36
CA THR A 40 12.12 3.05 -9.99
C THR A 40 13.26 2.04 -9.88
N GLY A 41 13.67 1.41 -10.99
CA GLY A 41 14.70 0.37 -11.05
C GLY A 41 16.11 0.82 -10.66
N ARG A 42 16.33 2.09 -10.30
CA ARG A 42 17.67 2.63 -10.02
C ARG A 42 18.16 2.54 -8.57
N ASN A 43 17.33 2.19 -7.57
CA ASN A 43 17.79 1.79 -6.21
C ASN A 43 16.60 1.55 -5.25
N LEU A 44 16.06 0.34 -5.20
CA LEU A 44 15.18 -0.07 -4.07
C LEU A 44 15.87 -1.01 -3.08
N THR A 45 17.11 -1.42 -3.36
CA THR A 45 17.90 -2.34 -2.53
C THR A 45 18.95 -1.63 -1.68
N LYS A 46 18.57 -0.64 -0.86
CA LYS A 46 19.41 -0.21 0.28
C LYS A 46 18.57 0.27 1.47
N GLY A 47 18.00 -0.68 2.21
CA GLY A 47 17.50 -0.48 3.59
C GLY A 47 16.18 0.28 3.71
N GLY A 48 15.06 -0.44 3.84
CA GLY A 48 13.76 0.14 4.14
C GLY A 48 12.74 -0.91 4.58
N ARG A 49 11.68 -0.47 5.25
CA ARG A 49 10.53 -1.34 5.56
C ARG A 49 9.93 -1.88 4.26
N PRO A 50 9.57 -3.17 4.18
CA PRO A 50 8.93 -3.70 2.98
C PRO A 50 7.67 -2.89 2.63
N PRO A 51 7.40 -2.69 1.32
CA PRO A 51 6.25 -1.92 0.88
C PRO A 51 4.94 -2.61 1.29
N ILE A 52 3.98 -1.83 1.80
CA ILE A 52 2.66 -2.33 2.20
C ILE A 52 1.86 -2.80 0.97
N ILE A 53 1.93 -2.04 -0.13
CA ILE A 53 1.39 -2.44 -1.44
C ILE A 53 2.53 -3.00 -2.28
N ALA A 54 2.62 -4.33 -2.34
CA ALA A 54 3.71 -5.00 -3.05
C ALA A 54 3.44 -5.13 -4.55
N SER A 55 2.23 -5.56 -4.93
CA SER A 55 1.92 -5.90 -6.32
C SER A 55 1.72 -4.67 -7.20
N MET A 56 2.11 -4.77 -8.48
CA MET A 56 1.93 -3.68 -9.44
C MET A 56 0.45 -3.38 -9.72
N ALA A 57 -0.39 -4.42 -9.73
CA ALA A 57 -1.82 -4.29 -9.90
C ALA A 57 -2.47 -3.52 -8.74
N ASP A 58 -2.08 -3.81 -7.50
CA ASP A 58 -2.60 -3.10 -6.33
C ASP A 58 -2.11 -1.65 -6.27
N ARG A 59 -0.88 -1.36 -6.75
CA ARG A 59 -0.36 0.00 -6.90
C ARG A 59 -1.20 0.81 -7.88
N LEU A 60 -1.50 0.23 -9.05
CA LEU A 60 -2.35 0.89 -10.04
C LEU A 60 -3.77 1.09 -9.51
N LEU A 61 -4.33 0.08 -8.83
CA LEU A 61 -5.65 0.18 -8.18
C LEU A 61 -5.68 1.31 -7.15
N PHE A 62 -4.65 1.41 -6.31
CA PHE A 62 -4.51 2.48 -5.33
C PHE A 62 -4.50 3.86 -5.97
N ILE A 63 -3.68 4.06 -7.01
CA ILE A 63 -3.57 5.34 -7.71
C ILE A 63 -4.90 5.72 -8.35
N LEU A 64 -5.53 4.81 -9.08
CA LEU A 64 -6.80 5.08 -9.76
C LEU A 64 -7.93 5.35 -8.77
N PHE A 65 -7.98 4.60 -7.66
CA PHE A 65 -8.94 4.84 -6.59
C PHE A 65 -8.75 6.22 -5.94
N TYR A 66 -7.51 6.59 -5.63
CA TYR A 66 -7.16 7.89 -5.06
C TYR A 66 -7.60 9.03 -5.99
N LEU A 67 -7.24 8.94 -7.27
CA LEU A 67 -7.57 9.95 -8.28
C LEU A 67 -9.08 10.04 -8.56
N LYS A 68 -9.81 8.93 -8.49
CA LYS A 68 -11.26 8.93 -8.75
C LYS A 68 -12.07 9.46 -7.57
N THR A 69 -11.66 9.13 -6.34
CA THR A 69 -12.50 9.34 -5.16
C THR A 69 -12.01 10.46 -4.24
N TYR A 70 -10.77 10.93 -4.41
CA TYR A 70 -10.11 11.89 -3.53
C TYR A 70 -10.39 11.61 -2.04
N PRO A 71 -10.13 10.37 -1.58
CA PRO A 71 -10.55 9.93 -0.26
C PRO A 71 -9.69 10.59 0.83
N LEU A 72 -10.26 10.75 2.02
CA LEU A 72 -9.48 11.16 3.20
C LEU A 72 -8.34 10.16 3.45
N GLN A 73 -7.21 10.65 3.98
CA GLN A 73 -6.04 9.83 4.30
C GLN A 73 -6.38 8.63 5.20
N GLU A 74 -7.27 8.81 6.18
CA GLU A 74 -7.70 7.71 7.05
C GLU A 74 -8.51 6.63 6.31
N VAL A 75 -9.35 7.04 5.36
CA VAL A 75 -10.17 6.11 4.55
C VAL A 75 -9.26 5.28 3.67
N ILE A 76 -8.30 5.91 2.99
CA ILE A 76 -7.37 5.17 2.14
C ILE A 76 -6.43 4.29 2.94
N ALA A 77 -5.99 4.75 4.13
CA ALA A 77 -5.21 3.95 5.05
C ALA A 77 -5.97 2.70 5.52
N HIS A 78 -7.24 2.85 5.86
CA HIS A 78 -8.09 1.73 6.26
C HIS A 78 -8.29 0.73 5.12
N LEU A 79 -8.64 1.21 3.92
CA LEU A 79 -8.89 0.35 2.76
C LEU A 79 -7.64 -0.42 2.31
N PHE A 80 -6.49 0.25 2.26
CA PHE A 80 -5.24 -0.34 1.78
C PHE A 80 -4.35 -0.92 2.88
N GLY A 81 -4.84 -1.01 4.12
CA GLY A 81 -4.06 -1.57 5.22
C GLY A 81 -2.82 -0.74 5.57
N MET A 82 -2.82 0.55 5.26
CA MET A 82 -1.78 1.51 5.66
C MET A 82 -2.09 2.13 7.02
N SER A 83 -2.50 1.33 8.00
CA SER A 83 -2.61 1.84 9.38
C SER A 83 -1.20 2.11 9.92
N GLN A 84 -1.07 3.15 10.76
CA GLN A 84 0.20 3.48 11.41
C GLN A 84 0.83 2.21 12.02
N PRO A 85 2.17 2.05 11.97
CA PRO A 85 2.82 1.07 12.84
C PRO A 85 2.31 1.32 14.26
N PRO A 86 2.00 0.28 15.05
CA PRO A 86 1.91 0.49 16.48
C PRO A 86 3.23 1.18 16.85
N GLY A 87 3.13 2.40 17.34
CA GLY A 87 4.29 3.11 17.90
C GLY A 87 4.98 2.11 18.81
N GLN A 88 6.31 2.03 18.69
CA GLN A 88 7.17 1.25 19.58
C GLN A 88 6.52 1.25 20.96
N LEU A 89 5.91 0.12 21.31
CA LEU A 89 5.25 -0.01 22.59
C LEU A 89 6.37 0.20 23.59
N HIS A 90 6.25 1.27 24.35
CA HIS A 90 6.97 1.55 25.57
C HIS A 90 7.34 0.24 26.29
N ASP A 91 8.63 -0.12 26.29
CA ASP A 91 9.15 -1.15 27.18
C ASP A 91 9.16 -0.53 28.60
N PRO A 92 8.34 -1.01 29.56
CA PRO A 92 8.32 -0.46 30.92
C PRO A 92 9.41 -1.08 31.81
N LEU A 93 10.41 -1.76 31.25
CA LEU A 93 11.35 -2.59 32.03
C LEU A 93 12.78 -2.04 32.13
N VAL A 94 13.01 -0.77 31.78
CA VAL A 94 14.30 -0.09 32.07
C VAL A 94 14.18 0.82 33.30
N GLU A 95 13.67 0.26 34.41
CA GLU A 95 13.77 0.88 35.75
C GLU A 95 14.04 -0.19 36.83
N GLN A 96 14.92 -1.15 36.54
CA GLN A 96 15.52 -2.00 37.57
C GLN A 96 17.02 -2.16 37.28
N GLY A 97 17.81 -1.17 37.69
CA GLY A 97 19.26 -1.23 37.57
C GLY A 97 20.05 -0.15 38.30
N ALA A 98 19.42 0.69 39.13
CA ALA A 98 20.10 1.78 39.83
C ALA A 98 19.84 1.74 41.34
N GLN A 99 19.92 0.56 41.98
CA GLN A 99 20.17 0.51 43.42
C GLN A 99 20.70 -0.85 43.84
N GLN A 100 22.01 -1.05 43.71
CA GLN A 100 22.85 -1.87 44.58
C GLN A 100 24.27 -1.84 44.01
N ASP A 101 25.09 -0.91 44.49
CA ASP A 101 26.41 -1.32 44.96
C ASP A 101 26.83 -0.42 46.11
N THR A 102 27.34 -1.09 47.14
CA THR A 102 27.82 -0.57 48.42
C THR A 102 29.29 -0.20 48.30
#